data_AF-A0ABC8RVX4-F1
#
_entry.id   AF-A0ABC8RVX4-F1
#
_cell.length_a   1.000
_cell.length_b   1.000
_cell.length_c   1.000
_cell.angle_alpha   90.00
_cell.angle_beta   90.00
_cell.angle_gamma   90.00
#
_symmetry.space_group_name_H-M   'P 1'
#
loop_
_entity.id
_entity.type
_entity.pdbx_description
1 polymer ?
#
loop_
_entity_poly.entity_id
_entity_poly.type
_entity_poly.pdbx_seq_one_letter_code
_entity_poly.pdbx_strand_id
1 'polypeptide(L)'
;MEYNIEDPKNPILTGQLWVGGLVRKGSSVVAEAEDGTTYQVEVPEIQGNHLRGGPQMIQLSLDGKRLYVTNSLYSKWDNQFYAEMVQKGGHMLQIDVDTEKGGLALNSSFFVDFGAEPDGPSLAHEMRYPGGDCTSDIWI
;
A
#
# COMPACT_ATOMS: atom_id res chain seq x y z
N MET A 1 -3.71 7.17 -2.83
CA MET A 1 -4.64 8.23 -3.29
C MET A 1 -4.44 8.38 -4.79
N GLU A 2 -5.48 8.78 -5.50
CA GLU A 2 -5.48 9.03 -6.94
C GLU A 2 -6.16 10.38 -7.19
N TYR A 3 -5.56 11.19 -8.06
CA TYR A 3 -6.08 12.50 -8.43
C TYR A 3 -6.26 12.58 -9.95
N ASN A 4 -7.42 13.06 -10.41
CA ASN A 4 -7.55 13.57 -11.76
C ASN A 4 -6.87 14.95 -11.83
N ILE A 5 -5.93 15.09 -12.77
CA ILE A 5 -5.12 16.29 -13.00
C ILE A 5 -5.28 16.86 -14.42
N GLU A 6 -6.39 16.58 -15.11
CA GLU A 6 -6.71 17.16 -16.43
C GLU A 6 -6.69 18.70 -16.41
N ASP A 7 -7.10 19.31 -15.29
CA ASP A 7 -6.77 20.70 -14.94
C ASP A 7 -5.72 20.71 -13.80
N PRO A 8 -4.43 20.92 -14.12
CA PRO A 8 -3.36 20.93 -13.12
C PRO A 8 -3.51 22.00 -12.04
N LYS A 9 -4.31 23.05 -12.28
CA LYS A 9 -4.56 24.10 -11.28
C LYS A 9 -5.63 23.69 -10.26
N ASN A 10 -6.49 22.73 -10.61
CA ASN A 10 -7.61 22.28 -9.80
C ASN A 10 -7.67 20.73 -9.76
N PRO A 11 -6.69 20.07 -9.12
CA PRO A 11 -6.67 18.62 -9.02
C PRO A 11 -7.87 18.09 -8.20
N ILE A 12 -8.47 17.00 -8.66
CA ILE A 12 -9.66 16.39 -8.03
C ILE A 12 -9.27 15.02 -7.47
N LEU A 13 -9.47 14.80 -6.17
CA LEU A 13 -9.29 13.48 -5.55
C LEU A 13 -10.37 12.53 -6.08
N THR A 14 -9.99 11.47 -6.80
CA THR A 14 -10.90 10.48 -7.39
C THR A 14 -10.89 9.15 -6.65
N GLY A 15 -9.81 8.84 -5.92
CA GLY A 15 -9.68 7.58 -5.19
C GLY A 15 -8.80 7.67 -3.95
N GLN A 16 -9.21 7.00 -2.87
CA GLN A 16 -8.40 6.81 -1.67
C GLN A 16 -8.66 5.43 -1.08
N LEU A 17 -7.60 4.77 -0.64
CA LEU A 17 -7.67 3.46 -0.01
C LEU A 17 -6.71 3.41 1.18
N TRP A 18 -7.17 2.83 2.28
CA TRP A 18 -6.39 2.58 3.48
C TRP A 18 -5.99 1.11 3.53
N VAL A 19 -4.69 0.81 3.41
CA VAL A 19 -4.15 -0.55 3.34
C VAL A 19 -3.13 -0.86 4.43
N GLY A 20 -3.30 -0.23 5.59
CA GLY A 20 -2.40 -0.36 6.74
C GLY A 20 -2.17 0.97 7.44
N GLY A 21 -1.08 1.07 8.18
CA GLY A 21 -0.66 2.25 8.91
C GLY A 21 -1.03 2.22 10.40
N LEU A 22 -0.44 3.16 11.14
CA LEU A 22 -0.65 3.29 12.59
C LEU A 22 -1.99 3.91 12.95
N VAL A 23 -2.56 4.77 12.11
CA VAL A 23 -3.83 5.47 12.36
C VAL A 23 -5.03 4.59 12.01
N ARG A 24 -5.06 3.34 12.51
CA ARG A 24 -6.11 2.37 12.21
C ARG A 24 -6.94 2.02 13.44
N LYS A 25 -8.19 1.62 13.24
CA LYS A 25 -9.06 1.16 14.33
C LYS A 25 -8.36 0.07 15.15
N GLY A 26 -8.36 0.22 16.47
CA GLY A 26 -7.71 -0.70 17.41
C GLY A 26 -6.21 -0.44 17.65
N SER A 27 -5.61 0.55 16.98
CA SER A 27 -4.27 1.04 17.30
C SER A 27 -4.30 2.01 18.49
N SER A 28 -3.16 2.24 19.14
CA SER A 28 -2.98 3.29 20.15
C SER A 28 -2.78 4.69 19.53
N VAL A 29 -2.61 4.78 18.22
CA VAL A 29 -2.37 6.04 17.50
C VAL A 29 -3.66 6.56 16.89
N VAL A 30 -3.98 7.83 17.16
CA VAL A 30 -5.13 8.55 16.60
C VAL A 30 -4.62 9.77 15.82
N ALA A 31 -5.36 10.19 14.80
CA ALA A 31 -5.13 11.46 14.12
C ALA A 31 -6.12 12.51 14.63
N GLU A 32 -5.67 13.77 14.71
CA GLU A 32 -6.52 14.92 15.02
C GLU A 32 -6.97 15.57 13.70
N ALA A 33 -8.26 15.86 13.59
CA ALA A 33 -8.86 16.61 12.49
C ALA A 33 -8.79 18.12 12.77
N GLU A 34 -9.06 18.94 11.75
CA GLU A 34 -8.99 20.42 11.87
C GLU A 34 -9.95 21.00 12.93
N ASP A 35 -11.04 20.31 13.21
CA ASP A 35 -12.03 20.70 14.24
C ASP A 35 -11.65 20.21 15.66
N GLY A 36 -10.47 19.61 15.81
CA GLY A 36 -9.96 19.05 17.07
C GLY A 36 -10.56 17.68 17.42
N THR A 37 -11.42 17.10 16.57
CA THR A 37 -11.89 15.73 16.78
C THR A 37 -10.79 14.73 16.45
N THR A 38 -10.85 13.53 17.03
CA THR A 38 -9.88 12.46 16.72
C THR A 38 -10.52 11.37 15.89
N TYR A 39 -9.74 10.77 15.00
CA TYR A 39 -10.20 9.68 14.14
C TYR A 39 -9.13 8.60 13.93
N GLN A 40 -9.64 7.44 13.53
CA GLN A 40 -8.88 6.29 13.04
C GLN A 40 -9.58 5.73 11.81
N VAL A 41 -8.81 5.11 10.91
CA VAL A 41 -9.36 4.55 9.68
C VAL A 41 -9.60 3.06 9.81
N GLU A 42 -10.58 2.58 9.06
CA GLU A 42 -10.78 1.15 8.89
C GLU A 42 -9.82 0.62 7.83
N VAL A 43 -9.16 -0.50 8.12
CA VAL A 43 -8.25 -1.16 7.19
C VAL A 43 -8.86 -2.54 6.90
N PRO A 44 -9.09 -2.88 5.62
CA PRO A 44 -9.72 -4.14 5.27
C PRO A 44 -8.79 -5.33 5.58
N GLU A 45 -9.40 -6.49 5.74
CA GLU A 45 -8.71 -7.77 5.67
C GLU A 45 -8.72 -8.29 4.24
N ILE A 46 -7.72 -9.11 3.91
CA ILE A 46 -7.63 -9.77 2.62
C ILE A 46 -7.38 -11.26 2.82
N GLN A 47 -8.27 -12.09 2.29
CA GLN A 47 -8.19 -13.55 2.45
C GLN A 47 -8.03 -13.99 3.93
N GLY A 48 -8.68 -13.27 4.86
CA GLY A 48 -8.58 -13.51 6.32
C GLY A 48 -7.27 -13.02 6.97
N ASN A 49 -6.41 -12.31 6.24
CA ASN A 49 -5.18 -11.74 6.75
C ASN A 49 -5.36 -10.26 7.09
N HIS A 50 -4.91 -9.87 8.29
CA HIS A 50 -4.78 -8.47 8.66
C HIS A 50 -3.57 -7.84 7.95
N LEU A 51 -3.76 -6.64 7.41
CA LEU A 51 -2.69 -5.87 6.80
C LEU A 51 -1.76 -5.30 7.88
N ARG A 52 -0.51 -5.78 7.86
CA ARG A 52 0.61 -5.37 8.74
C ARG A 52 1.39 -4.21 8.13
N GLY A 53 1.96 -3.34 8.95
CA GLY A 53 2.72 -2.20 8.42
C GLY A 53 1.84 -1.17 7.72
N GLY A 54 2.46 -0.33 6.90
CA GLY A 54 1.79 0.59 6.00
C GLY A 54 2.35 0.45 4.58
N PRO A 55 1.65 0.97 3.55
CA PRO A 55 2.13 0.93 2.18
C PRO A 55 3.45 1.71 2.05
N GLN A 56 4.44 1.15 1.35
CA GLN A 56 5.77 1.76 1.21
C GLN A 56 6.18 1.86 -0.27
N MET A 57 6.72 0.80 -0.88
CA MET A 57 7.04 0.82 -2.31
C MET A 57 5.77 0.52 -3.10
N ILE A 58 5.63 1.22 -4.22
CA ILE A 58 4.52 1.03 -5.15
C ILE A 58 5.06 0.83 -6.56
N GLN A 59 4.36 0.02 -7.35
CA GLN A 59 4.71 -0.21 -8.75
C GLN A 59 3.46 -0.28 -9.61
N LEU A 60 3.34 0.62 -10.59
CA LEU A 60 2.21 0.68 -11.50
C LEU A 60 2.48 -0.16 -12.75
N SER A 61 1.49 -0.95 -13.17
CA SER A 61 1.56 -1.67 -14.44
C SER A 61 1.62 -0.71 -15.63
N LEU A 62 2.22 -1.15 -16.74
CA LEU A 62 2.36 -0.33 -17.95
C LEU A 62 1.03 0.15 -18.56
N ASP A 63 -0.05 -0.63 -18.37
CA ASP A 63 -1.40 -0.24 -18.81
C ASP A 63 -2.11 0.69 -17.80
N GLY A 64 -1.48 1.01 -16.67
CA GLY A 64 -2.00 1.89 -15.63
C GLY A 64 -3.10 1.30 -14.75
N LYS A 65 -3.48 0.02 -14.94
CA LYS A 65 -4.67 -0.57 -14.32
C LYS A 65 -4.42 -1.31 -13.01
N ARG A 66 -3.16 -1.60 -12.68
CA ARG A 66 -2.79 -2.42 -11.52
C ARG A 66 -1.63 -1.77 -10.79
N LEU A 67 -1.86 -1.37 -9.54
CA LEU A 67 -0.86 -0.82 -8.65
C LEU A 67 -0.48 -1.87 -7.60
N TYR A 68 0.76 -2.32 -7.62
CA TYR A 68 1.27 -3.29 -6.65
C TYR A 68 1.98 -2.56 -5.52
N VAL A 69 1.82 -3.06 -4.29
CA VAL A 69 2.28 -2.37 -3.08
C VAL A 69 2.96 -3.36 -2.15
N THR A 70 4.13 -3.01 -1.66
CA THR A 70 4.85 -3.69 -0.56
C THR A 70 4.99 -2.76 0.64
N ASN A 71 5.32 -3.30 1.81
CA ASN A 71 5.14 -2.61 3.08
C ASN A 71 6.39 -2.46 3.97
N SER A 72 7.56 -2.93 3.52
CA SER A 72 8.82 -2.79 4.28
C SER A 72 9.67 -1.63 3.77
N LEU A 73 10.15 -0.76 4.66
CA LEU A 73 11.07 0.34 4.33
C LEU A 73 12.52 -0.03 4.62
N TYR A 74 12.81 -0.29 5.89
CA TYR A 74 14.14 -0.53 6.42
C TYR A 74 14.00 -1.18 7.79
N SER A 75 14.59 -2.36 7.97
CA SER A 75 14.30 -3.26 9.10
C SER A 75 14.35 -2.62 10.49
N LYS A 76 15.25 -1.66 10.73
CA LYS A 76 15.31 -0.95 12.02
C LYS A 76 14.10 -0.05 12.26
N TRP A 77 13.62 0.63 11.22
CA TRP A 77 12.45 1.49 11.29
C TRP A 77 11.18 0.64 11.31
N ASP A 78 11.14 -0.41 10.49
CA ASP A 78 10.04 -1.38 10.50
C ASP A 78 9.88 -1.99 11.89
N ASN A 79 10.98 -2.33 12.57
CA ASN A 79 10.91 -2.84 13.94
C ASN A 79 10.45 -1.80 14.97
N GLN A 80 10.77 -0.51 14.76
CA GLN A 80 10.36 0.56 15.65
C GLN A 80 8.85 0.85 15.54
N PHE A 81 8.30 0.88 14.33
CA PHE A 81 6.89 1.23 14.11
C PHE A 81 5.96 0.03 13.99
N TYR A 82 6.47 -1.10 13.50
CA TYR A 82 5.69 -2.28 13.12
C TYR A 82 6.43 -3.57 13.49
N ALA A 83 6.80 -3.74 14.76
CA ALA A 83 7.51 -4.94 15.26
C ALA A 83 6.82 -6.26 14.87
N GLU A 84 5.48 -6.29 14.84
CA GLU A 84 4.71 -7.45 14.38
C GLU A 84 4.99 -7.79 12.91
N MET A 85 5.15 -6.79 12.04
CA MET A 85 5.48 -7.01 10.63
C MET A 85 6.86 -7.65 10.48
N VAL A 86 7.85 -7.24 11.29
CA VAL A 86 9.18 -7.85 11.29
C VAL A 86 9.13 -9.32 11.75
N GLN A 87 8.28 -9.63 12.72
CA GLN A 87 8.14 -10.99 13.24
C GLN A 87 7.34 -11.92 12.33
N LYS A 88 6.37 -11.39 11.58
CA LYS A 88 5.46 -12.19 10.76
C LYS A 88 5.73 -12.09 9.27
N GLY A 89 6.55 -11.15 8.83
CA GLY A 89 6.87 -10.90 7.42
C GLY A 89 6.03 -9.76 6.83
N GLY A 90 6.55 -9.21 5.74
CA GLY A 90 5.85 -8.26 4.90
C GLY A 90 4.80 -8.94 4.02
N HIS A 91 4.14 -8.15 3.17
CA HIS A 91 3.20 -8.67 2.18
C HIS A 91 3.19 -7.80 0.93
N MET A 92 2.62 -8.34 -0.16
CA MET A 92 2.30 -7.59 -1.37
C MET A 92 0.78 -7.57 -1.61
N LEU A 93 0.29 -6.40 -2.01
CA LEU A 93 -1.09 -6.18 -2.44
C LEU A 93 -1.12 -5.79 -3.92
N GLN A 94 -2.26 -6.04 -4.56
CA GLN A 94 -2.62 -5.41 -5.82
C GLN A 94 -3.85 -4.52 -5.58
N ILE A 95 -3.78 -3.30 -6.10
CA ILE A 95 -4.86 -2.33 -6.13
C ILE A 95 -5.26 -2.16 -7.60
N ASP A 96 -6.54 -2.35 -7.87
CA ASP A 96 -7.13 -2.07 -9.19
C ASP A 96 -7.36 -0.56 -9.32
N VAL A 97 -6.97 -0.02 -10.47
CA VAL A 97 -7.07 1.41 -10.81
C VAL A 97 -8.08 1.58 -11.95
N ASP A 98 -9.14 2.35 -11.71
CA ASP A 98 -10.11 2.70 -12.76
C ASP A 98 -9.58 3.90 -13.57
N THR A 99 -8.94 3.61 -14.68
CA THR A 99 -8.34 4.63 -15.55
C THR A 99 -9.35 5.48 -16.32
N GLU A 100 -10.64 5.11 -16.33
CA GLU A 100 -11.67 5.82 -17.09
C GLU A 100 -12.47 6.79 -16.21
N LYS A 101 -12.84 6.36 -15.00
CA LYS A 101 -13.64 7.17 -14.06
C LYS A 101 -12.82 7.70 -12.88
N GLY A 102 -11.60 7.20 -12.72
CA GLY A 102 -10.84 7.33 -11.50
C GLY A 102 -11.37 6.41 -10.40
N GLY A 103 -10.49 6.02 -9.48
CA GLY A 103 -10.85 5.21 -8.34
C GLY A 103 -9.86 4.09 -8.09
N LEU A 104 -9.73 3.74 -6.81
CA LEU A 104 -8.86 2.68 -6.32
C LEU A 104 -9.69 1.62 -5.59
N ALA A 105 -9.48 0.35 -5.94
CA ALA A 105 -10.10 -0.78 -5.24
C ALA A 105 -9.05 -1.81 -4.85
N LEU A 106 -9.13 -2.35 -3.63
CA LEU A 106 -8.28 -3.46 -3.23
C LEU A 106 -8.70 -4.73 -3.99
N ASN A 107 -7.77 -5.39 -4.68
CA ASN A 107 -8.05 -6.68 -5.29
C ASN A 107 -8.04 -7.77 -4.21
N SER A 108 -9.23 -8.20 -3.77
CA SER A 108 -9.40 -9.21 -2.72
C SER A 108 -8.88 -10.61 -3.07
N SER A 109 -8.58 -10.86 -4.35
CA SER A 109 -8.07 -12.14 -4.85
C SER A 109 -6.54 -12.20 -4.90
N PHE A 110 -5.83 -11.09 -4.62
CA PHE A 110 -4.37 -11.02 -4.69
C PHE A 110 -3.77 -10.66 -3.33
N PHE A 111 -3.03 -11.60 -2.73
CA PHE A 111 -2.24 -11.38 -1.54
C PHE A 111 -1.00 -12.28 -1.57
N VAL A 112 0.19 -11.68 -1.48
CA VAL A 112 1.44 -12.45 -1.31
C VAL A 112 1.91 -12.25 0.12
N ASP A 113 1.99 -13.34 0.88
CA ASP A 113 2.47 -13.32 2.26
C ASP A 113 3.94 -13.74 2.32
N PHE A 114 4.83 -12.79 2.60
CA PHE A 114 6.26 -13.08 2.77
C PHE A 114 6.57 -13.66 4.17
N GLY A 115 5.56 -13.87 5.01
CA GLY A 115 5.67 -14.67 6.23
C GLY A 115 5.79 -16.16 5.99
N ALA A 116 5.33 -16.64 4.84
CA ALA A 116 5.30 -18.07 4.49
C ALA A 116 6.56 -18.55 3.74
N GLU A 117 7.60 -17.71 3.68
CA GLU A 117 8.85 -18.07 3.01
C GLU A 117 9.57 -19.23 3.74
N PRO A 118 10.28 -20.13 3.01
CA PRO A 118 10.84 -21.35 3.58
C PRO A 118 11.84 -21.12 4.74
N ASP A 119 12.61 -20.03 4.66
CA ASP A 119 13.64 -19.69 5.64
C ASP A 119 13.14 -18.69 6.71
N GLY A 120 11.83 -18.49 6.77
CA GLY A 120 11.15 -17.62 7.71
C GLY A 120 10.76 -16.25 7.16
N PRO A 121 10.20 -15.40 8.01
CA PRO A 121 9.58 -14.14 7.60
C PRO A 121 10.52 -13.20 6.85
N SER A 122 10.10 -12.79 5.66
CA SER A 122 10.85 -11.88 4.79
C SER A 122 10.19 -10.51 4.68
N LEU A 123 11.01 -9.49 4.48
CA LEU A 123 10.60 -8.09 4.39
C LEU A 123 10.76 -7.58 2.96
N ALA A 124 9.68 -7.64 2.18
CA ALA A 124 9.70 -7.23 0.78
C ALA A 124 9.74 -5.71 0.62
N HIS A 125 10.75 -5.22 -0.10
CA HIS A 125 10.96 -3.80 -0.37
C HIS A 125 10.54 -3.46 -1.80
N GLU A 126 11.42 -3.66 -2.78
CA GLU A 126 11.17 -3.29 -4.18
C GLU A 126 10.68 -4.48 -5.01
N MET A 127 9.90 -4.20 -6.05
CA MET A 127 9.49 -5.18 -7.05
C MET A 127 9.81 -4.67 -8.46
N ARG A 128 10.25 -5.57 -9.34
CA ARG A 128 10.63 -5.26 -10.72
C ARG A 128 9.87 -6.14 -11.68
N TYR A 129 9.32 -5.55 -12.74
CA TYR A 129 8.63 -6.33 -13.77
C TYR A 129 9.64 -6.96 -14.73
N PRO A 130 9.39 -8.21 -15.16
CA PRO A 130 10.14 -8.79 -16.27
C PRO A 130 9.95 -7.93 -17.53
N GLY A 131 11.03 -7.31 -18.01
CA GLY A 131 11.03 -6.51 -19.23
C GLY A 131 10.84 -5.00 -19.06
N GLY A 132 10.80 -4.50 -17.82
CA GLY A 132 10.69 -3.06 -17.55
C GLY A 132 9.39 -2.67 -16.87
N ASP A 133 9.46 -1.64 -16.03
CA ASP A 133 8.34 -1.02 -15.34
C ASP A 133 8.47 0.50 -15.34
N CYS A 134 7.40 1.18 -14.91
CA CYS A 134 7.29 2.63 -14.84
C CYS A 134 8.36 3.31 -13.98
N THR A 135 9.16 2.56 -13.22
CA THR A 135 10.27 3.07 -12.39
C THR A 135 11.65 2.65 -12.87
N SER A 136 11.75 1.70 -13.80
CA SER A 136 13.00 1.17 -14.33
C SER A 136 13.30 1.60 -15.75
N ASP A 137 12.27 1.90 -16.54
CA ASP A 137 12.42 2.20 -17.95
C ASP A 137 12.90 3.63 -18.17
N ILE A 138 14.04 3.74 -18.85
CA ILE A 138 14.59 5.01 -19.34
C ILE A 138 14.23 5.10 -20.82
N TRP A 139 13.32 6.01 -21.16
CA TRP A 139 12.99 6.33 -22.55
C TRP A 139 14.15 7.16 -23.16
N ILE A 140 14.67 6.75 -24.31
CA ILE A 140 15.74 7.44 -25.08
C ILE A 140 15.11 8.33 -26.14
#